data_AF-A0A178LVL6-F1
#
_entry.id   AF-A0A178LVL6-F1
#
_cell.length_a   1.000
_cell.length_b   1.000
_cell.length_c   1.000
_cell.angle_alpha   90.00
_cell.angle_beta   90.00
_cell.angle_gamma   90.00
#
_symmetry.space_group_name_H-M   'P 1'
#
loop_
_entity.id
_entity.type
_entity.pdbx_description
1 polymer ?
#
loop_
_entity_poly.entity_id
_entity_poly.type
_entity_poly.pdbx_seq_one_letter_code
_entity_poly.pdbx_strand_id
1 'polypeptide(L)'
;MEVAIEIEIAEIALIGFGAIDRERVRAALVAELSRLLAEEGIPAGLSSAGAIETLDGGAFRLGPGMRPERIGQQIALALYRGWQ
;
A
#
# COMPACT_ATOMS: atom_id res chain seq x y z
N MET A 1 8.90 -10.69 20.51
CA MET A 1 7.94 -11.49 19.72
C MET A 1 8.29 -11.25 18.27
N GLU A 2 8.58 -12.30 17.51
CA GLU A 2 8.75 -12.17 16.07
C GLU A 2 7.34 -12.04 15.47
N VAL A 3 7.03 -10.86 14.94
CA VAL A 3 5.74 -10.60 14.29
C VAL A 3 5.91 -10.97 12.83
N ALA A 4 5.31 -12.09 12.43
CA ALA A 4 5.24 -12.48 11.02
C ALA A 4 4.00 -11.84 10.40
N ILE A 5 4.21 -11.02 9.36
CA ILE A 5 3.14 -10.35 8.62
C ILE A 5 3.10 -10.93 7.22
N GLU A 6 1.99 -11.57 6.88
CA GLU A 6 1.71 -12.05 5.53
C GLU A 6 0.75 -11.07 4.86
N ILE A 7 1.15 -10.54 3.70
CA ILE A 7 0.34 -9.61 2.91
C ILE A 7 0.11 -10.23 1.55
N GLU A 8 -1.14 -10.57 1.26
CA GLU A 8 -1.57 -10.95 -0.07
C GLU A 8 -2.32 -9.78 -0.71
N ILE A 9 -1.90 -9.41 -1.92
CA ILE A 9 -2.62 -8.44 -2.74
C ILE A 9 -3.11 -9.21 -3.96
N ALA A 10 -4.41 -9.44 -4.09
CA ALA A 10 -4.94 -10.18 -5.24
C ALA A 10 -4.66 -9.42 -6.55
N GLU A 11 -5.03 -8.15 -6.62
CA GLU A 11 -4.92 -7.34 -7.83
C GLU A 11 -4.49 -5.90 -7.53
N ILE A 12 -3.78 -5.29 -8.47
CA ILE A 12 -3.52 -3.85 -8.50
C ILE A 12 -3.90 -3.32 -9.88
N ALA A 13 -4.95 -2.50 -9.91
CA ALA A 13 -5.36 -1.79 -11.11
C ALA A 13 -4.72 -0.39 -11.16
N LEU A 14 -3.74 -0.19 -12.05
CA LEU A 14 -3.13 1.12 -12.31
C LEU A 14 -3.80 1.75 -13.54
N ILE A 15 -4.89 2.49 -13.32
CA ILE A 15 -5.70 3.14 -14.36
C ILE A 15 -5.12 4.53 -14.69
N GLY A 16 -4.96 4.84 -15.98
CA GLY A 16 -4.40 6.13 -16.44
C GLY A 16 -2.87 6.22 -16.32
N PHE A 17 -2.20 5.15 -15.88
CA PHE A 17 -0.75 5.05 -15.92
C PHE A 17 -0.30 4.62 -17.33
N GLY A 18 0.81 5.20 -17.81
CA GLY A 18 1.47 4.76 -19.04
C GLY A 18 2.10 3.37 -18.89
N ALA A 19 3.11 3.08 -19.71
CA ALA A 19 3.91 1.85 -19.58
C ALA A 19 4.71 1.86 -18.26
N ILE A 20 4.05 1.48 -17.17
CA ILE A 20 4.64 1.32 -15.84
C ILE A 20 4.77 -0.17 -15.52
N ASP A 21 5.89 -0.51 -14.91
CA ASP A 21 6.11 -1.85 -14.39
C ASP A 21 5.26 -2.08 -13.14
N ARG A 22 4.13 -2.75 -13.32
CA ARG A 22 3.15 -3.04 -12.26
C ARG A 22 3.73 -3.94 -11.18
N GLU A 23 4.61 -4.85 -11.54
CA GLU A 23 5.19 -5.79 -10.57
C GLU A 23 6.15 -5.08 -9.64
N ARG A 24 6.93 -4.12 -10.16
CA ARG A 24 7.78 -3.26 -9.31
C ARG A 24 6.96 -2.35 -8.39
N VAL A 25 5.80 -1.86 -8.84
CA VAL A 25 4.87 -1.12 -7.96
C VAL A 25 4.35 -2.04 -6.86
N ARG A 26 3.89 -3.25 -7.21
CA ARG A 26 3.38 -4.26 -6.27
C ARG A 26 4.41 -4.63 -5.22
N ALA A 27 5.62 -4.98 -5.64
CA ALA A 27 6.70 -5.37 -4.72
C ALA A 27 7.04 -4.24 -3.74
N ALA A 28 7.11 -2.99 -4.23
CA ALA A 28 7.38 -1.84 -3.38
C ALA A 28 6.23 -1.51 -2.42
N LEU A 29 4.98 -1.69 -2.85
CA LEU A 29 3.79 -1.56 -2.01
C LEU A 29 3.83 -2.57 -0.85
N VAL A 30 4.06 -3.85 -1.15
CA VAL A 30 4.14 -4.91 -0.13
C VAL A 30 5.29 -4.63 0.84
N ALA A 31 6.48 -4.34 0.33
CA ALA A 31 7.64 -4.06 1.17
C ALA A 31 7.41 -2.88 2.12
N GLU A 32 6.80 -1.80 1.63
CA GLU A 32 6.52 -0.62 2.45
C GLU A 32 5.39 -0.86 3.44
N LEU A 33 4.31 -1.56 3.07
CA LEU A 33 3.26 -1.93 4.02
C LEU A 33 3.79 -2.84 5.12
N SER A 34 4.60 -3.84 4.78
CA SER A 34 5.24 -4.71 5.79
C SER A 34 6.11 -3.91 6.74
N ARG A 35 6.89 -2.94 6.24
CA ARG A 35 7.69 -2.04 7.07
C ARG A 35 6.81 -1.21 8.00
N LEU A 36 5.77 -0.56 7.48
CA LEU A 36 4.85 0.28 8.26
C LEU A 36 4.16 -0.53 9.36
N LEU A 37 3.63 -1.71 9.03
CA LEU A 37 2.94 -2.56 10.01
C LEU A 37 3.89 -3.11 11.08
N ALA A 38 5.15 -3.39 10.72
CA ALA A 38 6.15 -3.88 11.67
C ALA A 38 6.69 -2.76 12.58
N GLU A 39 6.90 -1.56 12.05
CA GLU A 39 7.52 -0.45 12.78
C GLU A 39 6.50 0.42 13.53
N GLU A 40 5.34 0.67 12.92
CA GLU A 40 4.30 1.56 13.46
C GLU A 40 3.10 0.80 14.05
N GLY A 41 3.03 -0.52 13.84
CA GLY A 41 2.01 -1.42 14.40
C GLY A 41 0.81 -1.63 13.47
N ILE A 42 -0.18 -2.40 13.96
CA ILE A 42 -1.42 -2.67 13.21
C ILE A 42 -2.43 -1.54 13.46
N PRO A 43 -2.88 -0.83 12.41
CA PRO A 43 -3.87 0.24 12.54
C PRO A 43 -5.21 -0.24 13.14
N ALA A 44 -5.91 0.66 13.84
CA ALA A 44 -7.18 0.34 14.48
C ALA A 44 -8.25 -0.11 13.48
N GLY A 45 -8.33 0.54 12.32
CA GLY A 45 -9.27 0.18 11.25
C GLY A 45 -9.10 -1.24 10.71
N LEU A 46 -7.88 -1.80 10.77
CA LEU A 46 -7.63 -3.20 10.41
C LEU A 46 -7.97 -4.20 11.54
N SER A 47 -7.83 -3.78 12.80
CA SER A 47 -8.13 -4.65 13.95
C SER A 47 -9.61 -4.67 14.33
N SER A 48 -10.34 -3.59 14.07
CA SER A 48 -11.78 -3.48 14.38
C SER A 48 -12.70 -3.93 13.25
N ALA A 49 -12.22 -3.89 12.00
CA ALA A 49 -13.02 -4.28 10.84
C ALA A 49 -12.78 -5.75 10.49
N GLY A 50 -13.80 -6.60 10.60
CA GLY A 50 -13.73 -7.97 10.09
C GLY A 50 -13.51 -8.01 8.56
N ALA A 51 -14.01 -6.99 7.85
CA ALA A 51 -13.74 -6.70 6.45
C ALA A 51 -13.99 -5.22 6.17
N ILE A 52 -13.19 -4.62 5.29
CA ILE A 52 -13.42 -3.26 4.77
C ILE A 52 -13.90 -3.42 3.32
N GLU A 53 -15.16 -3.09 3.04
CA GLU A 53 -15.73 -3.24 1.69
C GLU A 53 -15.09 -2.28 0.69
N THR A 54 -14.78 -1.06 1.11
CA THR A 54 -14.10 -0.05 0.30
C THR A 54 -13.35 0.90 1.21
N LEU A 55 -12.10 1.21 0.85
CA LEU A 55 -11.31 2.25 1.48
C LEU A 55 -10.96 3.30 0.44
N ASP A 56 -11.30 4.56 0.72
CA ASP A 56 -10.69 5.68 0.01
C ASP A 56 -9.29 5.93 0.59
N GLY A 57 -8.26 5.50 -0.15
CA GLY A 57 -6.85 5.71 0.21
C GLY A 57 -6.40 7.17 0.06
N GLY A 58 -7.29 8.07 -0.38
CA GLY A 58 -7.00 9.47 -0.61
C GLY A 58 -6.22 9.71 -1.91
N ALA A 59 -5.59 10.87 -1.98
CA ALA A 59 -4.86 11.33 -3.16
C ALA A 59 -3.40 11.63 -2.85
N PHE A 60 -2.52 11.28 -3.78
CA PHE A 60 -1.11 11.66 -3.77
C PHE A 60 -0.71 12.15 -5.16
N ARG A 61 0.30 13.03 -5.21
CA ARG A 61 0.78 13.61 -6.47
C ARG A 61 1.84 12.72 -7.09
N LEU A 62 1.61 12.35 -8.34
CA LEU A 62 2.59 11.70 -9.19
C LEU A 62 3.34 12.74 -10.01
N GLY A 63 4.67 12.70 -9.95
CA GLY A 63 5.55 13.52 -10.78
C GLY A 63 5.91 12.80 -12.09
N PRO A 64 6.27 13.53 -13.16
CA PRO A 64 6.81 12.95 -14.37
C PRO A 64 8.05 12.10 -14.07
N GLY A 65 8.13 10.90 -14.68
CA GLY A 65 9.27 9.99 -14.51
C GLY A 65 9.39 9.38 -13.11
N MET A 66 8.34 9.47 -12.28
CA MET A 66 8.36 8.83 -10.96
C MET A 66 8.58 7.33 -11.10
N ARG A 67 9.54 6.82 -10.34
CA ARG A 67 9.88 5.40 -10.34
C ARG A 67 8.73 4.55 -9.79
N PRO A 68 8.52 3.33 -10.32
CA PRO A 68 7.56 2.36 -9.78
C PRO A 68 7.65 2.18 -8.26
N GLU A 69 8.86 2.18 -7.69
CA GLU A 69 9.03 1.98 -6.25
C GLU A 69 8.45 3.13 -5.43
N ARG A 70 8.61 4.36 -5.90
CA ARG A 70 8.06 5.53 -5.21
C ARG A 70 6.54 5.52 -5.27
N ILE A 71 5.97 5.04 -6.37
CA ILE A 71 4.52 4.89 -6.54
C ILE A 71 3.98 3.87 -5.55
N GLY A 72 4.60 2.67 -5.48
CA GLY A 72 4.24 1.64 -4.50
C GLY A 72 4.31 2.14 -3.05
N GLN A 73 5.38 2.85 -2.70
CA GLN A 73 5.53 3.46 -1.37
C GLN A 73 4.42 4.49 -1.06
N GLN A 74 4.07 5.35 -2.02
CA GLN A 74 3.00 6.33 -1.81
C GLN A 74 1.65 5.65 -1.62
N ILE A 75 1.35 4.60 -2.38
CA ILE A 75 0.13 3.80 -2.20
C ILE A 75 0.11 3.17 -0.80
N ALA A 76 1.23 2.57 -0.36
CA ALA A 76 1.35 1.96 0.97
C ALA A 76 1.03 2.96 2.09
N LEU A 77 1.63 4.15 2.03
CA LEU A 77 1.38 5.22 2.98
C LEU A 77 -0.08 5.69 2.97
N ALA A 78 -0.69 5.79 1.80
CA ALA A 78 -2.10 6.17 1.66
C ALA A 78 -3.03 5.15 2.33
N LEU A 79 -2.83 3.86 2.05
CA LEU A 79 -3.60 2.77 2.68
C LEU A 79 -3.39 2.72 4.19
N TYR A 80 -2.13 2.77 4.64
CA TYR A 80 -1.81 2.70 6.06
C TYR A 80 -2.48 3.82 6.86
N ARG A 81 -2.48 5.05 6.32
CA ARG A 81 -3.17 6.20 6.93
C ARG A 81 -4.69 6.09 6.85
N GLY A 82 -5.23 5.50 5.78
CA GLY A 82 -6.67 5.24 5.66
C GLY A 82 -7.19 4.20 6.66
N TRP A 83 -6.31 3.40 7.26
CA TRP A 83 -6.66 2.43 8.31
C TRP A 83 -6.45 2.94 9.74
N GLN A 84 -5.87 4.13 9.95
CA GLN A 84 -5.76 4.75 11.27
C GLN A 84 -7.12 5.26 11.74
#